data_AF-A0A5B2U008-F1
#
_entry.id   AF-A0A5B2U008-F1
#
_cell.length_a   1.000
_cell.length_b   1.000
_cell.length_c   1.000
_cell.angle_alpha   90.00
_cell.angle_beta   90.00
_cell.angle_gamma   90.00
#
_symmetry.space_group_name_H-M   'P 1'
#
loop_
_entity.id
_entity.type
_entity.pdbx_description
1 polymer ?
#
loop_
_entity_poly.entity_id
_entity_poly.type
_entity_poly.pdbx_seq_one_letter_code
_entity_poly.pdbx_strand_id
1 'polypeptide(L)'
;MKPKKILLALTLLLSVWVQKISSQESDGVSTPQELLSIAISDENLWSELEMNPNEVSKIYLLDHGVVLNLPENFTINGIPFEIIQKNQVESIGDFPMVRVHTLNIEEDKALVRIYLSKKSNGIEYNSNAEFQFTKQNLAWVLTNKL
;
A
#
# COMPACT_ATOMS: atom_id res chain seq x y z
N MET A 1 32.02 -27.17 -34.75
CA MET A 1 30.78 -26.37 -34.96
C MET A 1 31.15 -24.95 -35.34
N LYS A 2 30.53 -24.37 -36.38
CA LYS A 2 30.91 -23.04 -36.92
C LYS A 2 30.61 -21.92 -35.90
N PRO A 3 31.52 -20.95 -35.67
CA PRO A 3 31.42 -19.93 -34.61
C PRO A 3 30.16 -19.05 -34.71
N LYS A 4 29.59 -18.91 -35.92
CA LYS A 4 28.34 -18.16 -36.18
C LYS A 4 27.11 -18.72 -35.44
N LYS A 5 27.08 -20.02 -35.12
CA LYS A 5 25.94 -20.64 -34.41
C LYS A 5 25.98 -20.39 -32.90
N ILE A 6 27.18 -20.23 -32.33
CA ILE A 6 27.39 -19.97 -30.90
C ILE A 6 27.01 -18.52 -30.57
N LEU A 7 27.38 -17.58 -31.44
CA LEU A 7 27.06 -16.16 -31.26
C LEU A 7 25.54 -15.88 -31.27
N LEU A 8 24.80 -16.59 -32.12
CA LEU A 8 23.35 -16.46 -32.23
C LEU A 8 22.62 -17.06 -31.01
N ALA A 9 23.15 -18.15 -30.46
CA ALA A 9 22.61 -18.77 -29.24
C ALA A 9 22.84 -17.88 -28.00
N LEU A 10 23.99 -17.21 -27.91
CA LEU A 10 24.29 -16.27 -26.81
C LEU A 10 23.37 -15.05 -26.82
N THR A 11 23.09 -14.48 -28.00
CA THR A 11 22.20 -13.31 -28.13
C THR A 11 20.75 -13.65 -27.79
N LEU A 12 20.28 -14.85 -28.16
CA LEU A 12 18.96 -15.35 -27.74
C LEU A 12 18.89 -15.54 -26.21
N LEU A 13 19.90 -16.16 -25.59
CA LEU A 13 19.96 -16.33 -24.13
C LEU A 13 19.96 -14.99 -23.37
N LEU A 14 20.69 -13.99 -23.88
CA LEU A 14 20.71 -12.64 -23.29
C LEU A 14 19.36 -11.92 -23.44
N SER A 15 18.65 -12.09 -24.56
CA SER A 15 17.34 -11.46 -24.75
C SER A 15 16.26 -12.00 -23.80
N VAL A 16 16.30 -13.30 -23.47
CA VAL A 16 15.38 -13.92 -22.49
C VAL A 16 15.68 -13.44 -21.07
N TRP A 17 16.94 -13.16 -20.73
CA TRP A 17 17.32 -12.63 -19.42
C TRP A 17 16.89 -11.17 -19.20
N VAL A 18 16.98 -10.33 -20.24
CA VAL A 18 16.56 -8.91 -20.13
C VAL A 18 15.04 -8.81 -19.95
N GLN A 19 14.26 -9.62 -20.67
CA GLN A 19 12.80 -9.63 -20.54
C GLN A 19 12.32 -10.03 -19.13
N LYS A 20 13.06 -10.91 -18.44
CA LYS A 20 12.70 -11.37 -17.09
C LYS A 20 12.96 -10.32 -16.00
N ILE A 21 13.88 -9.39 -16.24
CA ILE A 21 14.17 -8.26 -15.34
C ILE A 21 13.12 -7.16 -15.52
N SER A 22 12.70 -6.90 -16.76
CA SER A 22 11.63 -5.92 -17.07
C SER A 22 10.22 -6.39 -16.67
N SER A 23 10.02 -7.68 -16.36
CA SER A 23 8.75 -8.20 -15.83
C SER A 23 8.66 -8.21 -14.30
N GLN A 24 9.67 -7.65 -13.60
CA GLN A 24 9.61 -7.36 -12.15
C GLN A 24 9.28 -5.90 -11.85
N GLU A 25 8.88 -5.12 -12.87
CA GLU A 25 7.99 -3.98 -12.62
C GLU A 25 6.62 -4.56 -12.29
N SER A 26 6.39 -4.74 -10.98
CA SER A 26 5.15 -5.17 -10.34
C SER A 26 3.90 -4.88 -11.18
N ASP A 27 3.13 -5.92 -11.48
CA ASP A 27 1.81 -5.89 -12.12
C ASP A 27 0.95 -4.67 -11.71
N GLY A 28 1.08 -3.53 -12.40
CA GLY A 28 0.21 -2.35 -12.26
C GLY A 28 0.06 -1.69 -10.87
N VAL A 29 0.70 -2.20 -9.81
CA VAL A 29 0.60 -1.66 -8.44
C VAL A 29 1.58 -0.51 -8.27
N SER A 30 1.07 0.68 -7.92
CA SER A 30 1.93 1.84 -7.66
C SER A 30 2.66 1.71 -6.31
N THR A 31 3.83 2.33 -6.16
CA THR A 31 4.55 2.33 -4.87
C THR A 31 3.72 2.84 -3.67
N PRO A 32 2.95 3.94 -3.78
CA PRO A 32 2.01 4.34 -2.72
C PRO A 32 1.01 3.25 -2.35
N GLN A 33 0.51 2.53 -3.34
CA GLN A 33 -0.47 1.46 -3.15
C GLN A 33 0.13 0.29 -2.36
N GLU A 34 1.35 -0.16 -2.72
CA GLU A 34 2.04 -1.23 -2.02
C GLU A 34 2.31 -0.87 -0.55
N LEU A 35 2.87 0.30 -0.30
CA LEU A 35 3.20 0.78 1.04
C LEU A 35 1.96 0.94 1.92
N LEU A 36 0.88 1.54 1.39
CA LEU A 36 -0.38 1.69 2.12
C LEU A 36 -1.07 0.35 2.36
N SER A 37 -1.00 -0.59 1.41
CA SER A 37 -1.54 -1.92 1.59
C SER A 37 -0.87 -2.65 2.76
N ILE A 38 0.46 -2.57 2.87
CA ILE A 38 1.19 -3.18 3.98
C ILE A 38 0.84 -2.47 5.30
N ALA A 39 0.88 -1.13 5.33
CA ALA A 39 0.63 -0.35 6.54
C ALA A 39 -0.80 -0.53 7.09
N ILE A 40 -1.81 -0.51 6.22
CA ILE A 40 -3.22 -0.62 6.63
C ILE A 40 -3.59 -2.06 6.98
N SER A 41 -2.89 -3.06 6.42
CA SER A 41 -3.13 -4.47 6.76
C SER A 41 -2.57 -4.89 8.13
N ASP A 42 -1.93 -3.97 8.85
CA ASP A 42 -1.29 -4.26 10.13
C ASP A 42 -2.31 -4.60 11.23
N GLU A 43 -2.22 -5.81 11.78
CA GLU A 43 -3.19 -6.33 12.77
C GLU A 43 -3.22 -5.52 14.08
N ASN A 44 -2.11 -4.88 14.49
CA ASN A 44 -2.11 -4.11 15.75
C ASN A 44 -2.96 -2.85 15.61
N LEU A 45 -2.92 -2.20 14.44
CA LEU A 45 -3.73 -1.02 14.15
C LEU A 45 -5.23 -1.30 14.33
N TRP A 46 -5.69 -2.50 13.92
CA TRP A 46 -7.09 -2.91 14.04
C TRP A 46 -7.45 -3.40 15.44
N SER A 47 -6.55 -4.14 16.09
CA SER A 47 -6.82 -4.74 17.40
C SER A 47 -6.90 -3.71 18.54
N GLU A 48 -6.17 -2.60 18.47
CA GLU A 48 -6.33 -1.46 19.40
C GLU A 48 -7.73 -0.86 19.37
N LEU A 49 -8.43 -1.01 18.24
CA LEU A 49 -9.81 -0.58 18.08
C LEU A 49 -10.80 -1.74 18.25
N GLU A 50 -10.36 -2.91 18.71
CA GLU A 50 -11.21 -4.11 18.83
C GLU A 50 -11.96 -4.44 17.52
N MET A 51 -11.29 -4.24 16.38
CA MET A 51 -11.85 -4.55 15.06
C MET A 51 -11.10 -5.71 14.41
N ASN A 52 -11.83 -6.54 13.68
CA ASN A 52 -11.27 -7.53 12.78
C ASN A 52 -11.36 -7.00 11.34
N PRO A 53 -10.23 -6.77 10.63
CA PRO A 53 -10.28 -6.25 9.26
C PRO A 53 -11.10 -7.13 8.32
N ASN A 54 -11.17 -8.44 8.56
CA ASN A 54 -11.93 -9.38 7.73
C ASN A 54 -13.45 -9.23 7.85
N GLU A 55 -13.93 -8.52 8.88
CA GLU A 55 -15.36 -8.24 9.09
C GLU A 55 -15.78 -6.88 8.50
N VAL A 56 -14.80 -6.13 7.98
CA VAL A 56 -15.03 -4.80 7.41
C VAL A 56 -15.38 -4.93 5.93
N SER A 57 -16.55 -4.41 5.56
CA SER A 57 -17.03 -4.44 4.16
C SER A 57 -16.49 -3.32 3.28
N LYS A 58 -15.98 -2.23 3.88
CA LYS A 58 -15.44 -1.06 3.18
C LYS A 58 -14.58 -0.21 4.11
N ILE A 59 -13.52 0.38 3.57
CA ILE A 59 -12.67 1.33 4.29
C ILE A 59 -12.70 2.67 3.56
N TYR A 60 -12.85 3.76 4.33
CA TYR A 60 -12.76 5.11 3.79
C TYR A 60 -11.37 5.69 4.02
N LEU A 61 -10.81 6.32 3.01
CA LEU A 61 -9.54 7.04 3.08
C LEU A 61 -9.81 8.54 3.03
N LEU A 62 -9.47 9.25 4.10
CA LEU A 62 -9.61 10.69 4.12
C LEU A 62 -8.48 11.35 3.32
N ASP A 63 -8.85 12.08 2.27
CA ASP A 63 -7.96 12.98 1.55
C ASP A 63 -7.65 14.20 2.44
N HIS A 64 -6.53 14.13 3.16
CA HIS A 64 -6.15 15.15 4.14
C HIS A 64 -4.67 15.53 4.02
N GLY A 65 -4.32 16.25 2.95
CA GLY A 65 -3.04 16.95 2.81
C GLY A 65 -1.87 16.09 2.33
N VAL A 66 -2.12 14.82 2.02
CA VAL A 66 -1.16 13.94 1.35
C VAL A 66 -1.72 13.62 -0.03
N VAL A 67 -0.98 13.95 -1.08
CA VAL A 67 -1.39 13.64 -2.46
C VAL A 67 -1.20 12.15 -2.69
N LEU A 68 -2.33 11.43 -2.84
CA LEU A 68 -2.35 9.99 -3.06
C LEU A 68 -2.81 9.68 -4.48
N ASN A 69 -1.88 9.24 -5.33
CA ASN A 69 -2.19 8.74 -6.66
C ASN A 69 -2.57 7.25 -6.57
N LEU A 70 -3.80 6.97 -6.11
CA LEU A 70 -4.34 5.62 -6.00
C LEU A 70 -5.30 5.31 -7.17
N PRO A 71 -5.36 4.06 -7.63
CA PRO A 71 -6.32 3.66 -8.66
C PRO A 71 -7.76 3.73 -8.12
N GLU A 72 -8.74 4.01 -8.99
CA GLU A 72 -10.16 4.12 -8.62
C GLU A 72 -10.70 2.84 -7.94
N ASN A 73 -10.21 1.67 -8.34
CA ASN A 73 -10.60 0.37 -7.79
C ASN A 73 -9.57 -0.17 -6.78
N PHE A 74 -8.94 0.70 -6.00
CA PHE A 74 -8.00 0.27 -4.98
C PHE A 74 -8.71 -0.61 -3.94
N THR A 75 -8.08 -1.72 -3.60
CA THR A 75 -8.53 -2.63 -2.55
C THR A 75 -7.34 -3.00 -1.67
N ILE A 76 -7.61 -3.26 -0.38
CA ILE A 76 -6.63 -3.79 0.56
C ILE A 76 -7.16 -5.11 1.06
N ASN A 77 -6.45 -6.21 0.79
CA ASN A 77 -6.89 -7.58 1.11
C ASN A 77 -8.32 -7.90 0.61
N GLY A 78 -8.71 -7.33 -0.54
CA GLY A 78 -10.05 -7.49 -1.12
C GLY A 78 -11.12 -6.58 -0.52
N ILE A 79 -10.80 -5.75 0.48
CA ILE A 79 -11.72 -4.76 1.04
C ILE A 79 -11.69 -3.51 0.16
N PRO A 80 -12.84 -3.03 -0.34
CA PRO A 80 -12.89 -1.84 -1.18
C PRO A 80 -12.52 -0.58 -0.41
N PHE A 81 -11.70 0.25 -1.06
CA PHE A 81 -11.31 1.58 -0.57
C PHE A 81 -12.10 2.68 -1.29
N GLU A 82 -12.58 3.67 -0.55
CA GLU A 82 -13.15 4.88 -1.13
C GLU A 82 -12.48 6.13 -0.53
N ILE A 83 -12.00 7.01 -1.40
CA ILE A 83 -11.42 8.29 -0.99
C ILE A 83 -12.54 9.28 -0.72
N ILE A 84 -12.49 9.94 0.43
CA ILE A 84 -13.46 10.94 0.86
C ILE A 84 -12.78 12.26 1.23
N GLN A 85 -13.54 13.34 1.13
CA GLN A 85 -13.14 14.67 1.56
C GLN A 85 -13.60 14.96 2.99
N LYS A 86 -13.01 15.97 3.64
CA LYS A 86 -13.34 16.34 5.03
C LYS A 86 -14.83 16.65 5.27
N ASN A 87 -15.52 17.20 4.27
CA ASN A 87 -16.96 17.48 4.36
C ASN A 87 -17.85 16.22 4.26
N GLN A 88 -17.29 15.07 3.88
CA GLN A 88 -18.01 13.80 3.76
C GLN A 88 -17.84 12.90 5.00
N VAL A 89 -17.00 13.28 5.98
CA VAL A 89 -16.71 12.46 7.18
C VAL A 89 -17.96 12.12 7.99
N GLU A 90 -18.98 12.98 8.03
CA GLU A 90 -20.23 12.65 8.73
C GLU A 90 -21.12 11.69 7.94
N SER A 91 -20.96 11.62 6.62
CA SER A 91 -21.78 10.77 5.75
C SER A 91 -21.36 9.29 5.75
N ILE A 92 -20.15 8.97 6.22
CA ILE A 92 -19.67 7.59 6.26
C ILE A 92 -20.18 6.79 7.46
N GLY A 93 -20.87 7.41 8.42
CA GLY A 93 -21.40 6.72 9.61
C GLY A 93 -20.30 6.08 10.47
N ASP A 94 -20.51 4.80 10.84
CA ASP A 94 -19.63 4.04 11.75
C ASP A 94 -18.54 3.23 11.01
N PHE A 95 -18.39 3.42 9.70
CA PHE A 95 -17.37 2.72 8.92
C PHE A 95 -15.95 3.16 9.34
N PRO A 96 -14.96 2.26 9.24
CA PRO A 96 -13.59 2.60 9.55
C PRO A 96 -13.05 3.60 8.53
N MET A 97 -12.32 4.59 9.05
CA MET A 97 -11.68 5.64 8.27
C MET A 97 -10.18 5.66 8.55
N VAL A 98 -9.39 5.57 7.48
CA VAL A 98 -7.94 5.76 7.48
C VAL A 98 -7.61 7.20 7.13
N ARG A 99 -6.68 7.80 7.86
CA ARG A 99 -6.07 9.10 7.54
C ARG A 99 -4.57 8.88 7.35
N VAL A 100 -4.07 9.17 6.15
CA VAL A 100 -2.62 9.15 5.88
C VAL A 100 -2.05 10.50 6.30
N HIS A 101 -1.29 10.50 7.39
CA HIS A 101 -0.67 11.72 7.92
C HIS A 101 0.70 11.99 7.28
N THR A 102 1.43 10.94 6.93
CA THR A 102 2.71 11.05 6.24
C THR A 102 2.85 9.91 5.26
N LEU A 103 3.23 10.25 4.03
CA LEU A 103 3.73 9.33 3.03
C LEU A 103 4.96 10.00 2.40
N ASN A 104 6.14 9.68 2.92
CA ASN A 104 7.40 10.14 2.35
C ASN A 104 8.07 8.94 1.67
N ILE A 105 8.35 9.05 0.37
CA ILE A 105 8.94 7.99 -0.44
C ILE A 105 10.21 8.56 -1.07
N GLU A 106 11.34 7.95 -0.74
CA GLU A 106 12.65 8.18 -1.34
C GLU A 106 13.01 6.98 -2.23
N GLU A 107 14.22 6.98 -2.82
CA GLU A 107 14.64 5.93 -3.76
C GLU A 107 14.64 4.52 -3.13
N ASP A 108 15.16 4.42 -1.89
CA ASP A 108 15.37 3.16 -1.19
C ASP A 108 14.66 3.11 0.18
N LYS A 109 13.99 4.17 0.61
CA LYS A 109 13.33 4.29 1.92
C LYS A 109 11.94 4.88 1.79
N ALA A 110 11.05 4.47 2.69
CA ALA A 110 9.76 5.13 2.83
C ALA A 110 9.33 5.21 4.29
N LEU A 111 8.59 6.27 4.62
CA LEU A 111 7.96 6.50 5.91
C LEU A 111 6.46 6.69 5.71
N VAL A 112 5.67 5.87 6.39
CA VAL A 112 4.22 5.93 6.38
C VAL A 112 3.71 6.14 7.80
N ARG A 113 2.90 7.19 8.02
CA ARG A 113 2.17 7.39 9.28
C ARG A 113 0.69 7.42 8.99
N ILE A 114 -0.05 6.54 9.63
CA ILE A 114 -1.50 6.44 9.46
C ILE A 114 -2.23 6.48 10.79
N TYR A 115 -3.45 7.01 10.74
CA TYR A 115 -4.43 6.90 11.80
C TYR A 115 -5.59 6.06 11.28
N LEU A 116 -5.97 5.03 12.02
CA LEU A 116 -7.23 4.33 11.84
C LEU A 116 -8.22 4.87 12.86
N SER A 117 -9.45 5.09 12.41
CA SER A 117 -10.52 5.61 13.26
C SER A 117 -11.80 4.83 13.04
N LYS A 118 -12.59 4.67 14.09
CA LYS A 118 -13.96 4.15 14.04
C LYS A 118 -14.88 5.04 14.86
N LYS A 119 -16.14 5.18 14.44
CA LYS A 119 -17.20 5.75 15.28
C LYS A 119 -18.00 4.61 15.92
N SER A 120 -18.31 4.76 17.19
CA SER A 120 -19.24 3.87 17.90
C SER A 120 -20.06 4.70 18.88
N ASN A 121 -21.39 4.67 18.73
CA ASN A 121 -22.32 5.49 19.51
C ASN A 121 -21.99 7.00 19.47
N GLY A 122 -21.51 7.48 18.31
CA GLY A 122 -21.12 8.88 18.12
C GLY A 122 -19.77 9.28 18.74
N ILE A 123 -19.05 8.35 19.36
CA ILE A 123 -17.70 8.56 19.90
C ILE A 123 -16.67 8.05 18.89
N GLU A 124 -15.69 8.89 18.55
CA GLU A 124 -14.57 8.52 17.68
C GLU A 124 -13.45 7.89 18.51
N TYR A 125 -13.03 6.68 18.10
CA TYR A 125 -11.89 5.96 18.63
C TYR A 125 -10.80 5.94 17.58
N ASN A 126 -9.54 6.10 18.00
CA ASN A 126 -8.40 6.21 17.10
C ASN A 126 -7.26 5.29 17.52
N SER A 127 -6.60 4.70 16.53
CA SER A 127 -5.31 4.02 16.66
C SER A 127 -4.36 4.64 15.61
N ASN A 128 -3.06 4.59 15.88
CA ASN A 128 -2.05 5.10 14.96
C ASN A 128 -0.82 4.22 14.93
N ALA A 129 -0.13 4.22 13.80
CA ALA A 129 1.13 3.52 13.66
C ALA A 129 2.05 4.26 12.68
N GLU A 130 3.34 4.15 12.92
CA GLU A 130 4.40 4.56 12.01
C GLU A 130 5.11 3.32 11.44
N PHE A 131 5.27 3.30 10.12
CA PHE A 131 5.92 2.23 9.38
C PHE A 131 7.10 2.79 8.60
N GLN A 132 8.26 2.16 8.77
CA GLN A 132 9.48 2.47 8.03
C GLN A 132 9.79 1.31 7.10
N PHE A 133 10.07 1.63 5.84
CA PHE A 133 10.33 0.65 4.80
C PHE A 133 11.70 0.87 4.18
N THR A 134 12.28 -0.21 3.67
CA THR A 134 13.47 -0.18 2.82
C THR A 134 13.25 -1.04 1.59
N LYS A 135 13.68 -0.55 0.44
CA LYS A 135 13.57 -1.27 -0.83
C LYS A 135 14.66 -2.32 -0.92
N GLN A 136 14.29 -3.59 -1.00
CA GLN A 136 15.21 -4.73 -1.12
C GLN A 136 14.79 -5.58 -2.32
N ASN A 137 15.72 -5.83 -3.25
CA ASN A 137 15.43 -6.61 -4.47
C ASN A 137 14.17 -6.11 -5.22
N LEU A 138 14.03 -4.79 -5.35
CA LEU A 138 12.90 -4.09 -5.97
C LEU A 138 11.57 -4.12 -5.19
N ALA A 139 11.48 -4.83 -4.07
CA ALA A 139 10.28 -4.88 -3.22
C ALA A 139 10.42 -3.99 -1.97
N TRP A 140 9.32 -3.42 -1.48
CA TRP A 140 9.32 -2.70 -0.20
C TRP A 140 9.21 -3.67 0.97
N VAL A 141 10.17 -3.59 1.90
CA VAL A 141 10.20 -4.43 3.09
C VAL A 141 10.01 -3.54 4.32
N LEU A 142 9.05 -3.90 5.18
CA LEU A 142 8.87 -3.26 6.48
C LEU A 142 10.10 -3.54 7.36
N THR A 143 10.79 -2.49 7.78
CA THR A 143 12.02 -2.59 8.59
C THR A 143 11.81 -2.16 10.03
N ASN A 144 10.86 -1.26 10.29
CA ASN A 144 10.52 -0.85 11.64
C ASN A 144 9.04 -0.45 11.74
N LYS A 145 8.49 -0.63 12.95
CA LYS A 145 7.14 -0.24 13.32
C LYS A 145 7.16 0.40 14.70
N LEU A 146 6.55 1.56 14.83
CA LEU A 146 6.45 2.34 16.07
C LEU A 146 5.00 2.66 16.41
#